data_AF-A0AAT9RUW8-F1
#
_entry.id   AF-A0AAT9RUW8-F1
#
_cell.length_a   1.000
_cell.length_b   1.000
_cell.length_c   1.000
_cell.angle_alpha   90.00
_cell.angle_beta   90.00
_cell.angle_gamma   90.00
#
_symmetry.space_group_name_H-M   'P 1'
#
loop_
_entity.id
_entity.type
_entity.pdbx_description
1 polymer ?
#
loop_
_entity_poly.entity_id
_entity_poly.type
_entity_poly.pdbx_seq_one_letter_code
_entity_poly.pdbx_strand_id
1 'polypeptide(L)'
;MASTHGARILVASNRGPVSYALDEKTGELTSKRGGGGLVSGLSAIDSEAGAVWVCSALGDGDREAVRRGVGEPGVRMLDIPADVHHDAYNGVANSTLWFVHHMLYQTPLEPAFDAEFRRRWASYETYNHAFAEALAEEAAQGAAVLVQDYHLALVPRMLRALRPDLRIGHFSHTPWAPVDYFRLLPDDIAAQVLGGILGADRAAFLTQRWADAFTECCHAVLGPGIPSGTRIGVHGLGADADFLRARAHQPDVDDRIAALREQIGTAPDGSPRRTIVRVDRTELSKNIVRGLLAYRQLLDDQPSWRERVVHVAFAYPSRQDLAVYRDYTAEVQRVADEINERYGTPGWTPVVLHVKDDFARSLAAYRLADVALVNPIRDGMNLVAKEVPVVSEEGCVLVLSREAGAYEELGDDSVVVNPYDVVGTAVALHQALSMAAGERAERTKRLAAAATALPPTQWFLDQLRALEGA
;
A
#
# COMPACT_ATOMS: atom_id res chain seq x y z
N MET A 1 -40.35 1.31 10.05
CA MET A 1 -40.20 2.74 10.42
C MET A 1 -38.73 3.08 10.24
N ALA A 2 -38.39 3.92 9.27
CA ALA A 2 -37.01 4.31 9.01
C ALA A 2 -36.47 5.11 10.20
N SER A 3 -35.34 4.68 10.77
CA SER A 3 -34.62 5.45 11.78
C SER A 3 -34.32 6.85 11.23
N THR A 4 -34.75 7.88 11.94
CA THR A 4 -34.44 9.29 11.63
C THR A 4 -33.00 9.68 12.00
N HIS A 5 -32.14 8.73 12.36
CA HIS A 5 -30.80 8.93 12.93
C HIS A 5 -29.66 8.18 12.19
N GLY A 6 -29.78 7.94 10.88
CA GLY A 6 -28.70 7.31 10.10
C GLY A 6 -27.53 8.26 9.81
N ALA A 7 -26.34 7.71 9.58
CA ALA A 7 -25.14 8.45 9.20
C ALA A 7 -25.26 9.08 7.81
N ARG A 8 -24.78 10.31 7.63
CA ARG A 8 -24.76 11.00 6.32
C ARG A 8 -23.53 10.65 5.48
N ILE A 9 -22.45 10.26 6.13
CA ILE A 9 -21.19 9.85 5.51
C ILE A 9 -20.77 8.52 6.11
N LEU A 10 -20.47 7.55 5.26
CA LEU A 10 -20.02 6.23 5.67
C LEU A 10 -18.73 5.88 4.94
N VAL A 11 -17.85 5.19 5.66
CA VAL A 11 -16.64 4.59 5.10
C VAL A 11 -16.66 3.09 5.39
N ALA A 12 -16.28 2.29 4.41
CA ALA A 12 -16.08 0.85 4.59
C ALA A 12 -14.69 0.46 4.15
N SER A 13 -13.96 -0.21 5.04
CA SER A 13 -12.66 -0.83 4.74
C SER A 13 -12.47 -2.04 5.64
N ASN A 14 -11.71 -3.04 5.19
CA ASN A 14 -11.44 -4.22 6.01
C ASN A 14 -10.88 -3.84 7.39
N ARG A 15 -9.86 -2.97 7.41
CA ARG A 15 -9.23 -2.47 8.64
C ARG A 15 -9.86 -1.14 9.06
N GLY A 16 -10.28 -1.04 10.31
CA GLY A 16 -10.76 0.21 10.92
C GLY A 16 -9.66 1.05 11.57
N PRO A 17 -10.03 2.16 12.26
CA PRO A 17 -9.09 3.08 12.88
C PRO A 17 -8.51 2.56 14.20
N VAL A 18 -9.10 1.52 14.78
CA VAL A 18 -8.74 0.96 16.09
C VAL A 18 -8.60 -0.55 15.98
N SER A 19 -7.66 -1.11 16.74
CA SER A 19 -7.52 -2.54 16.98
C SER A 19 -7.50 -2.80 18.49
N TYR A 20 -8.09 -3.89 18.93
CA TYR A 20 -8.16 -4.32 20.32
C TYR A 20 -7.28 -5.55 20.54
N ALA A 21 -6.56 -5.55 21.65
CA ALA A 21 -5.80 -6.68 22.15
C ALA A 21 -6.36 -7.11 23.52
N LEU A 22 -6.61 -8.41 23.67
CA LEU A 22 -7.04 -9.00 24.92
C LEU A 22 -5.81 -9.50 25.68
N ASP A 23 -5.63 -9.04 26.91
CA ASP A 23 -4.70 -9.67 27.85
C ASP A 23 -5.34 -10.96 28.38
N GLU A 24 -4.79 -12.11 28.01
CA GLU A 24 -5.34 -13.42 28.42
C GLU A 24 -5.24 -13.69 29.93
N LYS A 25 -4.33 -13.00 30.65
CA LYS A 25 -4.12 -13.19 32.09
C LYS A 25 -5.07 -12.33 32.91
N THR A 26 -5.29 -11.10 32.49
CA THR A 26 -6.14 -10.14 33.22
C THR A 26 -7.57 -10.07 32.68
N GLY A 27 -7.78 -10.50 31.43
CA GLY A 27 -9.04 -10.35 30.70
C GLY A 27 -9.31 -8.92 30.22
N GLU A 28 -8.33 -8.01 30.35
CA GLU A 28 -8.45 -6.60 29.98
C GLU A 28 -8.32 -6.41 28.47
N LEU A 29 -9.18 -5.57 27.90
CA LEU A 29 -9.08 -5.13 26.51
C LEU A 29 -8.33 -3.81 26.45
N THR A 30 -7.24 -3.79 25.69
CA THR A 30 -6.49 -2.58 25.39
C THR A 30 -6.73 -2.19 23.94
N SER A 31 -6.96 -0.90 23.67
CA SER A 31 -7.14 -0.39 22.32
C SER A 31 -5.86 0.29 21.83
N LYS A 32 -5.61 0.16 20.53
CA LYS A 32 -4.56 0.88 19.83
C LYS A 32 -5.16 1.50 18.57
N ARG A 33 -5.06 2.83 18.46
CA ARG A 33 -5.41 3.52 17.22
C ARG A 33 -4.32 3.33 16.18
N GLY A 34 -4.74 2.92 14.98
CA GLY A 34 -3.91 2.91 13.78
C GLY A 34 -3.79 4.31 13.20
N GLY A 35 -2.66 4.62 12.57
CA GLY A 35 -2.55 5.73 11.64
C GLY A 35 -2.96 5.33 10.22
N GLY A 36 -3.02 6.29 9.30
CA GLY A 36 -3.22 6.04 7.87
C GLY A 36 -4.04 7.12 7.19
N GLY A 37 -4.00 7.13 5.84
CA GLY A 37 -4.62 8.21 5.06
C GLY A 37 -6.14 8.33 5.25
N LEU A 38 -6.85 7.22 5.46
CA LEU A 38 -8.29 7.23 5.76
C LEU A 38 -8.60 7.80 7.15
N VAL A 39 -7.73 7.56 8.14
CA VAL A 39 -7.89 8.12 9.49
C VAL A 39 -7.73 9.65 9.43
N SER A 40 -6.71 10.14 8.70
CA SER A 40 -6.53 11.58 8.46
C SER A 40 -7.73 12.18 7.71
N GLY A 41 -8.20 11.52 6.65
CA GLY A 41 -9.37 11.95 5.88
C GLY A 41 -10.64 12.08 6.73
N LEU A 42 -10.94 11.06 7.54
CA LEU A 42 -12.12 11.08 8.42
C LEU A 42 -12.00 12.09 9.57
N SER A 43 -10.79 12.36 10.06
CA SER A 43 -10.58 13.39 11.09
C SER A 43 -10.90 14.82 10.61
N ALA A 44 -10.93 15.03 9.29
CA ALA A 44 -11.31 16.30 8.69
C ALA A 44 -12.82 16.45 8.47
N ILE A 45 -13.59 15.38 8.67
CA ILE A 45 -15.04 15.45 8.71
C ILE A 45 -15.44 15.93 10.10
N ASP A 46 -16.36 16.89 10.15
CA ASP A 46 -16.92 17.38 11.40
C ASP A 46 -17.46 16.20 12.23
N SER A 47 -17.06 16.11 13.50
CA SER A 47 -17.57 15.10 14.43
C SER A 47 -19.09 15.17 14.61
N GLU A 48 -19.70 16.33 14.36
CA GLU A 48 -21.16 16.50 14.37
C GLU A 48 -21.83 15.98 13.08
N ALA A 49 -21.09 15.75 12.00
CA ALA A 49 -21.64 15.22 10.74
C ALA A 49 -22.06 13.74 10.83
N GLY A 50 -21.80 13.07 11.96
CA GLY A 50 -22.27 11.71 12.23
C GLY A 50 -21.72 10.68 11.25
N ALA A 51 -20.41 10.71 10.99
CA ALA A 51 -19.77 9.73 10.11
C ALA A 51 -19.68 8.34 10.79
N VAL A 52 -19.90 7.28 10.02
CA VAL A 52 -19.75 5.90 10.49
C VAL A 52 -18.70 5.17 9.65
N TRP A 53 -17.75 4.53 10.32
CA TRP A 53 -16.76 3.65 9.71
C TRP A 53 -17.09 2.19 10.00
N VAL A 54 -17.51 1.47 8.97
CA VAL A 54 -17.73 0.01 9.00
C VAL A 54 -16.41 -0.72 8.73
N CYS A 55 -16.00 -1.62 9.62
CA CYS A 55 -14.77 -2.42 9.47
C CYS A 55 -14.96 -3.87 9.96
N SER A 56 -14.01 -4.75 9.66
CA SER A 56 -14.02 -6.13 10.16
C SER A 56 -13.16 -6.25 11.42
N ALA A 57 -13.58 -7.10 12.36
CA ALA A 57 -12.69 -7.60 13.40
C ALA A 57 -11.54 -8.41 12.76
N LEU A 58 -10.29 -8.12 13.13
CA LEU A 58 -9.10 -8.72 12.51
C LEU A 58 -8.48 -9.86 13.34
N GLY A 59 -8.85 -9.98 14.61
CA GLY A 59 -8.34 -11.01 15.51
C GLY A 59 -9.20 -11.17 16.76
N ASP A 60 -8.77 -12.04 17.68
CA ASP A 60 -9.58 -12.43 18.83
C ASP A 60 -9.89 -11.27 19.78
N GLY A 61 -8.96 -10.33 19.94
CA GLY A 61 -9.19 -9.12 20.75
C GLY A 61 -10.28 -8.22 20.17
N ASP A 62 -10.30 -8.02 18.85
CA ASP A 62 -11.36 -7.27 18.16
C ASP A 62 -12.72 -7.97 18.30
N ARG A 63 -12.76 -9.29 18.10
CA ARG A 63 -13.99 -10.08 18.24
C ARG A 63 -14.53 -10.04 19.67
N GLU A 64 -13.63 -10.09 20.66
CA GLU A 64 -14.02 -9.94 22.06
C GLU A 64 -14.54 -8.54 22.37
N ALA A 65 -13.96 -7.49 21.78
CA ALA A 65 -14.48 -6.13 21.89
C ALA A 65 -15.92 -6.03 21.35
N VAL A 66 -16.18 -6.60 20.16
CA VAL A 66 -17.53 -6.66 19.59
C VAL A 66 -18.49 -7.42 20.51
N ARG A 67 -18.11 -8.61 21.01
CA ARG A 67 -18.94 -9.40 21.94
C ARG A 67 -19.29 -8.66 23.23
N ARG A 68 -18.36 -7.86 23.76
CA ARG A 68 -18.57 -7.05 24.97
C ARG A 68 -19.28 -5.72 24.71
N GLY A 69 -19.58 -5.37 23.45
CA GLY A 69 -20.11 -4.06 23.09
C GLY A 69 -19.14 -2.91 23.31
N VAL A 70 -17.83 -3.20 23.30
CA VAL A 70 -16.75 -2.21 23.39
C VAL A 70 -16.41 -1.74 21.98
N GLY A 71 -16.54 -0.44 21.72
CA GLY A 71 -16.26 0.16 20.42
C GLY A 71 -15.93 1.65 20.54
N GLU A 72 -15.37 2.22 19.48
CA GLU A 72 -15.20 3.67 19.38
C GLU A 72 -16.45 4.34 18.80
N PRO A 73 -16.81 5.56 19.26
CA PRO A 73 -17.89 6.33 18.64
C PRO A 73 -17.68 6.48 17.13
N GLY A 74 -18.72 6.23 16.34
CA GLY A 74 -18.65 6.29 14.88
C GLY A 74 -17.93 5.11 14.22
N VAL A 75 -17.60 4.03 14.94
CA VAL A 75 -17.02 2.81 14.38
C VAL A 75 -17.96 1.63 14.57
N ARG A 76 -18.32 0.96 13.48
CA ARG A 76 -19.08 -0.30 13.47
C ARG A 76 -18.16 -1.44 13.05
N MET A 77 -17.71 -2.22 14.02
CA MET A 77 -16.86 -3.38 13.78
C MET A 77 -17.70 -4.66 13.64
N LEU A 78 -17.46 -5.42 12.57
CA LEU A 78 -18.21 -6.63 12.22
C LEU A 78 -17.48 -7.88 12.73
N ASP A 79 -18.19 -8.73 13.49
CA ASP A 79 -17.71 -10.06 13.90
C ASP A 79 -18.06 -11.10 12.82
N ILE A 80 -17.40 -10.99 11.66
CA ILE A 80 -17.55 -11.95 10.55
C ILE A 80 -16.88 -13.27 10.95
N PRO A 81 -17.53 -14.46 10.83
CA PRO A 81 -16.94 -15.74 11.22
C PRO A 81 -15.49 -15.93 10.76
N ALA A 82 -14.63 -16.46 11.63
CA ALA A 82 -13.18 -16.47 11.43
C ALA A 82 -12.74 -17.24 10.17
N ASP A 83 -13.43 -18.32 9.84
CA ASP A 83 -13.25 -19.12 8.63
C ASP A 83 -13.66 -18.33 7.38
N VAL A 84 -14.84 -17.70 7.38
CA VAL A 84 -15.31 -16.83 6.29
C VAL A 84 -14.34 -15.67 6.07
N HIS A 85 -13.91 -15.01 7.15
CA HIS A 85 -12.91 -13.95 7.08
C HIS A 85 -11.59 -14.45 6.51
N HIS A 86 -11.07 -15.59 6.98
CA HIS A 86 -9.81 -16.15 6.49
C HIS A 86 -9.88 -16.45 4.98
N ASP A 87 -10.92 -17.14 4.54
CA ASP A 87 -11.11 -17.50 3.13
C ASP A 87 -11.27 -16.26 2.24
N ALA A 88 -12.07 -15.27 2.67
CA ALA A 88 -12.30 -14.05 1.93
C ALA A 88 -11.05 -13.15 1.90
N TYR A 89 -10.49 -12.84 3.07
CA TYR A 89 -9.42 -11.86 3.23
C TYR A 89 -8.07 -12.42 2.79
N ASN A 90 -7.66 -13.60 3.30
CA ASN A 90 -6.36 -14.19 2.94
C ASN A 90 -6.45 -14.97 1.63
N GLY A 91 -7.48 -15.78 1.45
CA GLY A 91 -7.64 -16.66 0.28
C GLY A 91 -7.99 -15.92 -1.02
N VAL A 92 -9.04 -15.10 -1.02
CA VAL A 92 -9.49 -14.42 -2.24
C VAL A 92 -8.82 -13.05 -2.40
N ALA A 93 -8.98 -12.14 -1.46
CA ALA A 93 -8.51 -10.78 -1.62
C ALA A 93 -6.98 -10.72 -1.67
N ASN A 94 -6.31 -11.15 -0.59
CA ASN A 94 -4.86 -11.03 -0.47
C ASN A 94 -4.08 -12.05 -1.29
N SER A 95 -4.65 -13.18 -1.70
CA SER A 95 -3.96 -14.10 -2.63
C SER A 95 -4.45 -13.89 -4.05
N THR A 96 -5.72 -14.21 -4.35
CA THR A 96 -6.21 -14.20 -5.73
C THR A 96 -6.21 -12.82 -6.38
N LEU A 97 -6.97 -11.86 -5.83
CA LEU A 97 -7.10 -10.53 -6.43
C LEU A 97 -5.77 -9.75 -6.38
N TRP A 98 -5.04 -9.84 -5.27
CA TRP A 98 -3.69 -9.26 -5.16
C TRP A 98 -2.76 -9.75 -6.27
N PHE A 99 -2.69 -11.07 -6.51
CA PHE A 99 -1.80 -11.65 -7.52
C PHE A 99 -2.25 -11.31 -8.95
N VAL A 100 -3.56 -11.23 -9.19
CA VAL A 100 -4.09 -10.75 -10.48
C VAL A 100 -3.66 -9.30 -10.71
N HIS A 101 -4.00 -8.39 -9.80
CA HIS A 101 -3.75 -6.96 -9.91
C HIS A 101 -2.25 -6.60 -10.04
N HIS A 102 -1.39 -7.34 -9.36
CA HIS A 102 0.07 -7.15 -9.38
C HIS A 102 0.81 -8.04 -10.38
N MET A 103 0.12 -8.91 -11.10
CA MET A 103 0.69 -9.85 -12.08
C MET A 103 1.77 -10.76 -11.49
N LEU A 104 1.46 -11.43 -10.37
CA LEU A 104 2.43 -12.18 -9.56
C LEU A 104 2.43 -13.70 -9.77
N TYR A 105 1.50 -14.23 -10.56
CA TYR A 105 1.40 -15.67 -10.75
C TYR A 105 2.54 -16.21 -11.59
N GLN A 106 3.04 -17.38 -11.17
CA GLN A 106 3.89 -18.21 -11.99
C GLN A 106 2.97 -19.06 -12.88
N THR A 107 2.58 -18.52 -14.04
CA THR A 107 1.54 -19.08 -14.91
C THR A 107 1.64 -20.56 -15.29
N PRO A 108 2.83 -21.20 -15.32
CA PRO A 108 2.91 -22.66 -15.50
C PRO A 108 2.35 -23.49 -14.32
N LEU A 109 2.23 -22.90 -13.12
CA LEU A 109 1.85 -23.58 -11.88
C LEU A 109 0.57 -23.01 -11.25
N GLU A 110 0.33 -21.71 -11.42
CA GLU A 110 -0.75 -20.96 -10.80
C GLU A 110 -1.31 -19.90 -11.75
N PRO A 111 -2.57 -19.46 -11.64
CA PRO A 111 -3.57 -19.89 -10.65
C PRO A 111 -4.22 -21.24 -11.00
N ALA A 112 -4.78 -21.89 -9.98
CA ALA A 112 -5.69 -23.02 -10.13
C ALA A 112 -7.06 -22.65 -9.54
N PHE A 113 -8.09 -22.57 -10.39
CA PHE A 113 -9.47 -22.27 -9.98
C PHE A 113 -10.28 -23.54 -9.81
N ASP A 114 -10.03 -24.25 -8.72
CA ASP A 114 -10.67 -25.53 -8.39
C ASP A 114 -11.90 -25.37 -7.47
N ALA A 115 -12.40 -26.49 -6.93
CA ALA A 115 -13.54 -26.49 -6.02
C ALA A 115 -13.24 -25.76 -4.68
N GLU A 116 -11.98 -25.77 -4.23
CA GLU A 116 -11.57 -25.03 -3.05
C GLU A 116 -11.61 -23.52 -3.32
N PHE A 117 -11.11 -23.07 -4.47
CA PHE A 117 -11.27 -21.68 -4.90
C PHE A 117 -12.74 -21.26 -4.90
N ARG A 118 -13.65 -22.08 -5.45
CA ARG A 118 -15.09 -21.78 -5.48
C ARG A 118 -15.70 -21.65 -4.07
N ARG A 119 -15.28 -22.49 -3.11
CA ARG A 119 -15.68 -22.34 -1.69
C ARG A 119 -15.19 -21.02 -1.12
N ARG A 120 -13.91 -20.69 -1.31
CA ARG A 120 -13.34 -19.43 -0.80
C ARG A 120 -14.01 -18.20 -1.43
N TRP A 121 -14.40 -18.30 -2.70
CA TRP A 121 -15.17 -17.28 -3.39
C TRP A 121 -16.54 -17.04 -2.73
N ALA A 122 -17.26 -18.11 -2.36
CA ALA A 122 -18.52 -17.97 -1.63
C ALA A 122 -18.34 -17.27 -0.26
N SER A 123 -17.23 -17.54 0.44
CA SER A 123 -16.84 -16.79 1.64
C SER A 123 -16.57 -15.31 1.35
N TYR A 124 -15.95 -14.99 0.21
CA TYR A 124 -15.74 -13.60 -0.25
C TYR A 124 -17.05 -12.87 -0.57
N GLU A 125 -18.03 -13.56 -1.17
CA GLU A 125 -19.39 -13.03 -1.36
C GLU A 125 -20.08 -12.78 -0.02
N THR A 126 -20.02 -13.73 0.93
CA THR A 126 -20.61 -13.57 2.28
C THR A 126 -19.95 -12.44 3.05
N TYR A 127 -18.63 -12.32 2.97
CA TYR A 127 -17.87 -11.24 3.58
C TYR A 127 -18.32 -9.87 3.03
N ASN A 128 -18.42 -9.71 1.70
CA ASN A 128 -18.88 -8.46 1.09
C ASN A 128 -20.36 -8.16 1.44
N HIS A 129 -21.20 -9.19 1.52
CA HIS A 129 -22.61 -9.03 1.90
C HIS A 129 -22.76 -8.46 3.31
N ALA A 130 -21.97 -8.95 4.28
CA ALA A 130 -22.01 -8.46 5.66
C ALA A 130 -21.67 -6.96 5.75
N PHE A 131 -20.72 -6.49 4.94
CA PHE A 131 -20.42 -5.05 4.82
C PHE A 131 -21.57 -4.29 4.17
N ALA A 132 -22.16 -4.81 3.09
CA ALA A 132 -23.28 -4.16 2.40
C ALA A 132 -24.52 -4.02 3.31
N GLU A 133 -24.85 -5.05 4.10
CA GLU A 133 -25.94 -5.00 5.07
C GLU A 133 -25.68 -3.98 6.17
N ALA A 134 -24.49 -4.01 6.79
CA ALA A 134 -24.12 -3.06 7.82
C ALA A 134 -24.18 -1.61 7.32
N LEU A 135 -23.69 -1.34 6.09
CA LEU A 135 -23.80 -0.03 5.47
C LEU A 135 -25.26 0.37 5.20
N ALA A 136 -26.10 -0.56 4.75
CA ALA A 136 -27.50 -0.31 4.47
C ALA A 136 -28.31 0.05 5.73
N GLU A 137 -27.96 -0.55 6.87
CA GLU A 137 -28.56 -0.30 8.18
C GLU A 137 -28.15 1.05 8.76
N GLU A 138 -26.86 1.40 8.68
CA GLU A 138 -26.32 2.63 9.27
C GLU A 138 -26.64 3.88 8.43
N ALA A 139 -26.80 3.75 7.12
CA ALA A 139 -26.90 4.89 6.23
C ALA A 139 -28.25 5.61 6.31
N ALA A 140 -28.21 6.93 6.51
CA ALA A 140 -29.38 7.78 6.27
C ALA A 140 -29.80 7.76 4.79
N GLN A 141 -31.00 8.27 4.50
CA GLN A 141 -31.45 8.44 3.13
C GLN A 141 -30.51 9.38 2.34
N GLY A 142 -30.04 8.96 1.16
CA GLY A 142 -29.15 9.74 0.31
C GLY A 142 -27.73 9.94 0.83
N ALA A 143 -27.31 9.15 1.82
CA ALA A 143 -25.97 9.23 2.40
C ALA A 143 -24.87 8.93 1.36
N ALA A 144 -23.68 9.49 1.61
CA ALA A 144 -22.48 9.19 0.84
C ALA A 144 -21.76 7.99 1.47
N VAL A 145 -21.39 7.00 0.66
CA VAL A 145 -20.70 5.79 1.10
C VAL A 145 -19.41 5.62 0.30
N LEU A 146 -18.27 5.61 1.00
CA LEU A 146 -16.94 5.43 0.43
C LEU A 146 -16.42 4.01 0.76
N VAL A 147 -16.51 3.12 -0.22
CA VAL A 147 -16.02 1.74 -0.13
C VAL A 147 -14.56 1.69 -0.56
N GLN A 148 -13.71 1.11 0.28
CA GLN A 148 -12.27 1.14 0.10
C GLN A 148 -11.72 -0.26 -0.23
N ASP A 149 -11.02 -0.29 -1.36
CA ASP A 149 -10.09 -1.33 -1.81
C ASP A 149 -10.69 -2.67 -2.26
N TYR A 150 -9.85 -3.50 -2.88
CA TYR A 150 -10.21 -4.77 -3.52
C TYR A 150 -10.82 -5.82 -2.57
N HIS A 151 -10.69 -5.67 -1.25
CA HIS A 151 -11.37 -6.56 -0.29
C HIS A 151 -12.90 -6.43 -0.38
N LEU A 152 -13.39 -5.26 -0.80
CA LEU A 152 -14.80 -4.89 -0.80
C LEU A 152 -15.33 -4.59 -2.22
N ALA A 153 -14.75 -5.23 -3.24
CA ALA A 153 -15.08 -4.96 -4.65
C ALA A 153 -16.54 -5.29 -5.00
N LEU A 154 -17.22 -6.18 -4.27
CA LEU A 154 -18.61 -6.56 -4.54
C LEU A 154 -19.63 -5.69 -3.79
N VAL A 155 -19.20 -5.01 -2.73
CA VAL A 155 -20.06 -4.17 -1.89
C VAL A 155 -20.85 -3.14 -2.68
N PRO A 156 -20.31 -2.37 -3.65
CA PRO A 156 -21.07 -1.31 -4.27
C PRO A 156 -22.35 -1.80 -4.98
N ARG A 157 -22.27 -2.91 -5.72
CA ARG A 157 -23.46 -3.51 -6.36
C ARG A 157 -24.43 -4.13 -5.36
N MET A 158 -23.92 -4.83 -4.35
CA MET A 158 -24.77 -5.41 -3.29
C MET A 158 -25.53 -4.31 -2.55
N LEU A 159 -24.83 -3.25 -2.15
CA LEU A 159 -25.40 -2.10 -1.46
C LEU A 159 -26.40 -1.33 -2.34
N ARG A 160 -26.09 -1.13 -3.63
CA ARG A 160 -27.01 -0.48 -4.59
C ARG A 160 -28.34 -1.23 -4.69
N ALA A 161 -28.31 -2.56 -4.64
CA ALA A 161 -29.53 -3.38 -4.66
C ALA A 161 -30.37 -3.22 -3.38
N LEU A 162 -29.73 -3.11 -2.21
CA LEU A 162 -30.40 -2.88 -0.93
C LEU A 162 -30.92 -1.45 -0.77
N ARG A 163 -30.15 -0.47 -1.26
CA ARG A 163 -30.33 0.95 -1.00
C ARG A 163 -30.06 1.78 -2.28
N PRO A 164 -31.02 1.81 -3.22
CA PRO A 164 -30.85 2.53 -4.49
C PRO A 164 -30.74 4.05 -4.31
N ASP A 165 -31.05 4.59 -3.13
CA ASP A 165 -30.97 6.02 -2.83
C ASP A 165 -29.56 6.53 -2.47
N LEU A 166 -28.60 5.63 -2.17
CA LEU A 166 -27.28 6.04 -1.68
C LEU A 166 -26.36 6.54 -2.80
N ARG A 167 -25.40 7.40 -2.43
CA ARG A 167 -24.33 7.86 -3.32
C ARG A 167 -23.06 7.07 -3.00
N ILE A 168 -22.65 6.19 -3.90
CA ILE A 168 -21.65 5.16 -3.60
C ILE A 168 -20.38 5.45 -4.40
N GLY A 169 -19.25 5.55 -3.71
CA GLY A 169 -17.91 5.60 -4.28
C GLY A 169 -17.13 4.32 -3.95
N HIS A 170 -16.36 3.83 -4.91
CA HIS A 170 -15.35 2.79 -4.69
C HIS A 170 -13.97 3.35 -5.05
N PHE A 171 -12.96 3.10 -4.21
CA PHE A 171 -11.57 3.45 -4.50
C PHE A 171 -10.67 2.21 -4.46
N SER A 172 -9.96 1.93 -5.55
CA SER A 172 -8.99 0.82 -5.62
C SER A 172 -7.56 1.33 -5.33
N HIS A 173 -6.91 0.77 -4.29
CA HIS A 173 -5.56 1.18 -3.88
C HIS A 173 -4.44 0.37 -4.54
N THR A 174 -4.80 -0.68 -5.27
CA THR A 174 -3.86 -1.52 -6.00
C THR A 174 -3.78 -1.11 -7.48
N PRO A 175 -2.77 -1.58 -8.23
CA PRO A 175 -2.80 -1.50 -9.68
C PRO A 175 -4.01 -2.23 -10.26
N TRP A 176 -4.41 -1.92 -11.50
CA TRP A 176 -5.40 -2.72 -12.22
C TRP A 176 -4.77 -3.51 -13.37
N ALA A 177 -4.96 -4.83 -13.39
CA ALA A 177 -4.33 -5.72 -14.35
C ALA A 177 -4.83 -5.44 -15.79
N PRO A 178 -3.97 -5.55 -16.82
CA PRO A 178 -4.43 -5.48 -18.20
C PRO A 178 -5.38 -6.64 -18.51
N VAL A 179 -6.21 -6.47 -19.55
CA VAL A 179 -7.28 -7.41 -19.94
C VAL A 179 -6.79 -8.85 -20.02
N ASP A 180 -5.66 -9.09 -20.71
CA ASP A 180 -5.14 -10.44 -20.94
C ASP A 180 -4.78 -11.17 -19.64
N TYR A 181 -4.33 -10.43 -18.62
CA TYR A 181 -4.00 -11.00 -17.32
C TYR A 181 -5.22 -11.08 -16.39
N PHE A 182 -6.12 -10.10 -16.46
CA PHE A 182 -7.36 -10.11 -15.68
C PHE A 182 -8.25 -11.30 -16.05
N ARG A 183 -8.26 -11.69 -17.34
CA ARG A 183 -8.94 -12.89 -17.87
C ARG A 183 -8.35 -14.23 -17.44
N LEU A 184 -7.32 -14.24 -16.59
CA LEU A 184 -6.98 -15.45 -15.85
C LEU A 184 -8.13 -15.87 -14.93
N LEU A 185 -8.84 -14.91 -14.31
CA LEU A 185 -10.02 -15.21 -13.50
C LEU A 185 -11.08 -15.94 -14.35
N PRO A 186 -11.83 -16.90 -13.76
CA PRO A 186 -12.98 -17.48 -14.45
C PRO A 186 -13.97 -16.39 -14.86
N ASP A 187 -14.58 -16.52 -16.05
CA ASP A 187 -15.40 -15.46 -16.66
C ASP A 187 -16.48 -14.91 -15.73
N ASP A 188 -17.14 -15.80 -14.98
CA ASP A 188 -18.18 -15.41 -14.02
C ASP A 188 -17.63 -14.63 -12.83
N ILE A 189 -16.44 -14.99 -12.34
CA ILE A 189 -15.73 -14.28 -11.26
C ILE A 189 -15.26 -12.91 -11.73
N ALA A 190 -14.64 -12.84 -12.92
CA ALA A 190 -14.19 -11.59 -13.52
C ALA A 190 -15.37 -10.62 -13.68
N ALA A 191 -16.51 -11.12 -14.19
CA ALA A 191 -17.73 -10.35 -14.33
C ALA A 191 -18.31 -9.89 -12.99
N GLN A 192 -18.24 -10.71 -11.94
CA GLN A 192 -18.69 -10.32 -10.60
C GLN A 192 -17.83 -9.21 -9.99
N VAL A 193 -16.50 -9.28 -10.08
CA VAL A 193 -15.60 -8.23 -9.56
C VAL A 193 -15.86 -6.90 -10.25
N LEU A 194 -15.84 -6.90 -11.59
CA LEU A 194 -16.07 -5.70 -12.40
C LEU A 194 -17.48 -5.16 -12.15
N GLY A 195 -18.49 -6.02 -12.24
CA GLY A 195 -19.89 -5.66 -12.00
C GLY A 195 -20.15 -5.16 -10.58
N GLY A 196 -19.41 -5.68 -9.59
CA GLY A 196 -19.42 -5.26 -8.20
C GLY A 196 -19.05 -3.79 -8.06
N ILE A 197 -17.89 -3.41 -8.61
CA ILE A 197 -17.38 -2.03 -8.58
C ILE A 197 -18.29 -1.09 -9.38
N LEU A 198 -18.79 -1.54 -10.54
CA LEU A 198 -19.73 -0.78 -11.37
C LEU A 198 -21.12 -0.57 -10.74
N GLY A 199 -21.37 -1.11 -9.54
CA GLY A 199 -22.53 -0.72 -8.73
C GLY A 199 -22.40 0.67 -8.10
N ALA A 200 -21.19 1.24 -8.08
CA ALA A 200 -20.89 2.58 -7.57
C ALA A 200 -21.27 3.68 -8.57
N ASP A 201 -21.53 4.89 -8.08
CA ASP A 201 -21.65 6.11 -8.91
C ASP A 201 -20.27 6.67 -9.31
N ARG A 202 -19.25 6.32 -8.52
CA ARG A 202 -17.84 6.67 -8.77
C ARG A 202 -16.96 5.45 -8.53
N ALA A 203 -16.08 5.14 -9.49
CA ALA A 203 -14.97 4.21 -9.30
C ALA A 203 -13.67 4.96 -9.54
N ALA A 204 -12.78 4.95 -8.55
CA ALA A 204 -11.59 5.79 -8.55
C ALA A 204 -10.30 5.00 -8.31
N PHE A 205 -9.22 5.51 -8.90
CA PHE A 205 -7.90 4.86 -8.94
C PHE A 205 -6.79 5.85 -8.63
N LEU A 206 -5.59 5.33 -8.34
CA LEU A 206 -4.42 6.14 -8.01
C LEU A 206 -3.75 6.80 -9.22
N THR A 207 -3.92 6.22 -10.42
CA THR A 207 -3.31 6.72 -11.66
C THR A 207 -4.26 6.53 -12.84
N GLN A 208 -4.06 7.31 -13.91
CA GLN A 208 -4.87 7.18 -15.13
C GLN A 208 -4.71 5.80 -15.78
N ARG A 209 -3.49 5.26 -15.85
CA ARG A 209 -3.26 3.92 -16.42
C ARG A 209 -4.00 2.79 -15.69
N TRP A 210 -4.24 2.92 -14.37
CA TRP A 210 -5.03 1.93 -13.62
C TRP A 210 -6.52 2.08 -13.92
N ALA A 211 -6.99 3.31 -14.06
CA ALA A 211 -8.37 3.60 -14.47
C ALA A 211 -8.67 3.11 -15.90
N ASP A 212 -7.72 3.29 -16.83
CA ASP A 212 -7.82 2.83 -18.20
C ASP A 212 -7.86 1.31 -18.26
N ALA A 213 -6.95 0.61 -17.57
CA ALA A 213 -6.93 -0.85 -17.52
C ALA A 213 -8.22 -1.44 -16.94
N PHE A 214 -8.83 -0.79 -15.92
CA PHE A 214 -10.14 -1.17 -15.41
C PHE A 214 -11.23 -1.03 -16.47
N THR A 215 -11.26 0.13 -17.13
CA THR A 215 -12.25 0.45 -18.17
C THR A 215 -12.16 -0.53 -19.35
N GLU A 216 -10.94 -0.86 -19.78
CA GLU A 216 -10.69 -1.88 -20.80
C GLU A 216 -11.18 -3.25 -20.36
N CYS A 217 -10.93 -3.66 -19.12
CA CYS A 217 -11.44 -4.92 -18.56
C CYS A 217 -12.97 -4.95 -18.55
N CYS A 218 -13.63 -3.86 -18.16
CA CYS A 218 -15.08 -3.74 -18.23
C CYS A 218 -15.58 -4.01 -19.65
N HIS A 219 -15.08 -3.28 -20.65
CA HIS A 219 -15.49 -3.46 -22.04
C HIS A 219 -15.23 -4.87 -22.56
N ALA A 220 -14.08 -5.45 -22.21
CA ALA A 220 -13.65 -6.74 -22.72
C ALA A 220 -14.37 -7.94 -22.08
N VAL A 221 -14.76 -7.86 -20.81
CA VAL A 221 -15.37 -8.96 -20.05
C VAL A 221 -16.89 -8.87 -20.04
N LEU A 222 -17.45 -7.67 -19.85
CA LEU A 222 -18.89 -7.47 -19.70
C LEU A 222 -19.58 -7.07 -21.04
N GLY A 223 -18.79 -6.73 -22.07
CA GLY A 223 -19.27 -6.45 -23.42
C GLY A 223 -19.47 -4.96 -23.76
N PRO A 224 -19.77 -4.64 -25.03
CA PRO A 224 -20.01 -3.27 -25.48
C PRO A 224 -21.34 -2.75 -24.92
N GLY A 225 -21.36 -1.50 -24.44
CA GLY A 225 -22.57 -0.87 -23.91
C GLY A 225 -22.75 -1.03 -22.41
N ILE A 226 -21.67 -0.91 -21.63
CA ILE A 226 -21.74 -0.70 -20.18
C ILE A 226 -21.80 0.80 -19.91
N PRO A 227 -22.99 1.39 -19.75
CA PRO A 227 -23.16 2.56 -18.92
C PRO A 227 -23.68 2.04 -17.58
N SER A 228 -22.81 1.53 -16.72
CA SER A 228 -23.11 1.88 -15.34
C SER A 228 -22.96 3.40 -15.31
N GLY A 229 -23.87 4.11 -14.66
CA GLY A 229 -23.71 5.55 -14.43
C GLY A 229 -22.42 5.91 -13.65
N THR A 230 -21.57 4.91 -13.35
CA THR A 230 -20.26 5.02 -12.74
C THR A 230 -19.36 5.92 -13.56
N ARG A 231 -18.99 7.04 -12.97
CA ARG A 231 -17.96 7.92 -13.53
C ARG A 231 -16.60 7.53 -12.97
N ILE A 232 -15.63 7.35 -13.85
CA ILE A 232 -14.26 7.01 -13.47
C ILE A 232 -13.54 8.25 -12.94
N GLY A 233 -12.74 8.08 -11.88
CA GLY A 233 -11.95 9.13 -11.25
C GLY A 233 -10.49 8.72 -11.01
N VAL A 234 -9.60 9.71 -10.90
CA VAL A 234 -8.19 9.50 -10.57
C VAL A 234 -7.79 10.45 -9.46
N HIS A 235 -7.30 9.91 -8.35
CA HIS A 235 -6.81 10.69 -7.21
C HIS A 235 -5.49 10.07 -6.68
N GLY A 236 -4.36 10.63 -7.11
CA GLY A 236 -3.02 10.19 -6.72
C GLY A 236 -2.69 10.57 -5.28
N LEU A 237 -2.84 9.64 -4.34
CA LEU A 237 -2.60 9.88 -2.91
C LEU A 237 -1.18 10.43 -2.67
N GLY A 238 -1.11 11.59 -2.02
CA GLY A 238 0.12 12.26 -1.62
C GLY A 238 0.50 12.02 -0.15
N ALA A 239 1.66 12.55 0.22
CA ALA A 239 2.21 12.53 1.57
C ALA A 239 1.68 13.72 2.41
N ASP A 240 1.53 13.50 3.72
CA ASP A 240 1.27 14.56 4.70
C ASP A 240 2.59 15.15 5.18
N ALA A 241 2.99 16.29 4.59
CA ALA A 241 4.30 16.88 4.86
C ALA A 241 4.49 17.35 6.30
N ASP A 242 3.45 17.95 6.88
CA ASP A 242 3.54 18.55 8.21
C ASP A 242 3.65 17.44 9.26
N PHE A 243 2.82 16.39 9.14
CA PHE A 243 2.94 15.21 9.97
C PHE A 243 4.31 14.54 9.83
N LEU A 244 4.77 14.28 8.60
CA LEU A 244 6.02 13.57 8.37
C LEU A 244 7.23 14.33 8.91
N ARG A 245 7.30 15.65 8.68
CA ARG A 245 8.38 16.48 9.23
C ARG A 245 8.32 16.49 10.75
N ALA A 246 7.16 16.76 11.35
CA ALA A 246 7.03 16.77 12.81
C ALA A 246 7.40 15.42 13.44
N ARG A 247 7.04 14.31 12.80
CA ARG A 247 7.34 12.96 13.29
C ARG A 247 8.81 12.56 13.08
N ALA A 248 9.43 12.97 11.97
CA ALA A 248 10.81 12.63 11.61
C ALA A 248 11.87 13.39 12.45
N HIS A 249 11.45 14.42 13.19
CA HIS A 249 12.27 15.19 14.12
C HIS A 249 11.94 14.91 15.59
N GLN A 250 11.30 13.78 15.90
CA GLN A 250 11.09 13.35 17.29
C GLN A 250 12.34 12.68 17.86
N PRO A 251 12.56 12.75 19.20
CA PRO A 251 13.77 12.21 19.84
C PRO A 251 14.04 10.75 19.53
N ASP A 252 12.98 9.93 19.44
CA ASP A 252 13.12 8.51 19.12
C ASP A 252 13.68 8.27 17.70
N VAL A 253 13.45 9.18 16.75
CA VAL A 253 14.03 9.12 15.40
C VAL A 253 15.50 9.52 15.43
N ASP A 254 15.85 10.57 16.18
CA ASP A 254 17.25 11.01 16.32
C ASP A 254 18.11 9.90 16.95
N ASP A 255 17.58 9.18 17.94
CA ASP A 255 18.21 7.98 18.50
C ASP A 255 18.45 6.90 17.44
N ARG A 256 17.46 6.67 16.55
CA ARG A 256 17.61 5.72 15.43
C ARG A 256 18.60 6.21 14.37
N ILE A 257 18.69 7.52 14.11
CA ILE A 257 19.68 8.10 13.22
C ILE A 257 21.09 7.83 13.74
N ALA A 258 21.33 8.05 15.05
CA ALA A 258 22.62 7.76 15.67
C ALA A 258 22.99 6.27 15.53
N ALA A 259 22.05 5.37 15.84
CA ALA A 259 22.26 3.93 15.71
C ALA A 259 22.51 3.48 14.26
N LEU A 260 21.81 4.06 13.28
CA LEU A 260 22.03 3.78 11.86
C LEU A 260 23.40 4.30 11.39
N ARG A 261 23.80 5.50 11.79
CA ARG A 261 25.12 6.06 11.44
C ARG A 261 26.26 5.19 11.97
N GLU A 262 26.13 4.65 13.18
CA GLU A 262 27.10 3.70 13.74
C GLU A 262 27.20 2.43 12.89
N GLN A 263 26.06 1.85 12.48
CA GLN A 263 26.04 0.65 11.62
C GLN A 263 26.58 0.91 10.21
N ILE A 264 26.29 2.08 9.65
CA ILE A 264 26.77 2.50 8.32
C ILE A 264 28.28 2.74 8.36
N GLY A 265 28.80 3.36 9.43
CA GLY A 265 30.21 3.68 9.60
C GLY A 265 30.75 4.71 8.59
N THR A 266 32.06 4.84 8.53
CA THR A 266 32.78 5.78 7.65
C THR A 266 33.63 5.06 6.62
N ALA A 267 33.87 5.72 5.49
CA ALA A 267 34.81 5.25 4.48
C ALA A 267 36.26 5.27 5.01
N PRO A 268 37.22 4.58 4.35
CA PRO A 268 38.61 4.53 4.81
C PRO A 268 39.31 5.88 4.96
N ASP A 269 38.85 6.91 4.24
CA ASP A 269 39.35 8.30 4.33
C ASP A 269 38.66 9.13 5.44
N GLY A 270 37.81 8.49 6.25
CA GLY A 270 37.06 9.12 7.34
C GLY A 270 35.77 9.83 6.91
N SER A 271 35.47 9.90 5.60
CA SER A 271 34.23 10.50 5.13
C SER A 271 33.00 9.62 5.43
N PRO A 272 31.80 10.20 5.59
CA PRO A 272 30.57 9.42 5.72
C PRO A 272 30.36 8.54 4.48
N ARG A 273 29.98 7.27 4.68
CA ARG A 273 29.55 6.43 3.55
C ARG A 273 28.21 6.92 3.01
N ARG A 274 28.04 6.80 1.70
CA ARG A 274 26.75 7.04 1.04
C ARG A 274 25.75 5.95 1.40
N THR A 275 24.47 6.26 1.31
CA THR A 275 23.40 5.29 1.58
C THR A 275 22.46 5.09 0.38
N ILE A 276 22.15 3.82 0.11
CA ILE A 276 21.01 3.44 -0.75
C ILE A 276 19.95 2.87 0.19
N VAL A 277 18.79 3.50 0.26
CA VAL A 277 17.73 3.17 1.21
C VAL A 277 16.52 2.60 0.50
N ARG A 278 15.94 1.55 1.08
CA ARG A 278 14.59 1.08 0.76
C ARG A 278 13.85 0.69 2.02
N VAL A 279 12.58 1.06 2.13
CA VAL A 279 11.74 0.76 3.29
C VAL A 279 10.47 0.04 2.86
N ASP A 280 10.60 -1.24 2.55
CA ASP A 280 9.48 -2.06 2.12
C ASP A 280 9.24 -3.21 3.10
N ARG A 281 8.04 -3.80 3.05
CA ARG A 281 7.84 -5.17 3.54
C ARG A 281 8.39 -6.16 2.52
N THR A 282 8.69 -7.40 2.91
CA THR A 282 9.04 -8.50 1.97
C THR A 282 7.81 -8.97 1.19
N GLU A 283 7.25 -8.04 0.43
CA GLU A 283 6.16 -8.22 -0.48
C GLU A 283 6.72 -8.51 -1.88
N LEU A 284 6.13 -9.48 -2.59
CA LEU A 284 6.63 -9.97 -3.87
C LEU A 284 6.72 -8.84 -4.91
N SER A 285 5.73 -7.93 -4.89
CA SER A 285 5.67 -6.81 -5.82
C SER A 285 6.78 -5.76 -5.63
N LYS A 286 7.48 -5.76 -4.48
CA LYS A 286 8.47 -4.72 -4.13
C LYS A 286 9.85 -4.97 -4.74
N ASN A 287 10.08 -6.12 -5.37
CA ASN A 287 11.26 -6.37 -6.20
C ASN A 287 12.62 -6.20 -5.46
N ILE A 288 12.66 -6.59 -4.19
CA ILE A 288 13.81 -6.48 -3.29
C ILE A 288 15.00 -7.25 -3.83
N VAL A 289 14.79 -8.50 -4.25
CA VAL A 289 15.85 -9.37 -4.76
C VAL A 289 16.57 -8.73 -5.94
N ARG A 290 15.85 -8.22 -6.94
CA ARG A 290 16.49 -7.55 -8.09
C ARG A 290 17.20 -6.25 -7.69
N GLY A 291 16.70 -5.53 -6.68
CA GLY A 291 17.40 -4.37 -6.11
C GLY A 291 18.74 -4.75 -5.47
N LEU A 292 18.78 -5.83 -4.69
CA LEU A 292 20.02 -6.36 -4.12
C LEU A 292 20.99 -6.85 -5.20
N LEU A 293 20.47 -7.54 -6.24
CA LEU A 293 21.30 -7.97 -7.38
C LEU A 293 21.87 -6.79 -8.16
N ALA A 294 21.11 -5.69 -8.31
CA ALA A 294 21.60 -4.47 -8.94
C ALA A 294 22.69 -3.80 -8.09
N TYR A 295 22.55 -3.82 -6.76
CA TYR A 295 23.60 -3.35 -5.86
C TYR A 295 24.87 -4.21 -5.95
N ARG A 296 24.73 -5.54 -6.03
CA ARG A 296 25.86 -6.45 -6.31
C ARG A 296 26.56 -6.10 -7.62
N GLN A 297 25.78 -5.91 -8.69
CA GLN A 297 26.30 -5.53 -10.01
C GLN A 297 27.02 -4.17 -9.98
N LEU A 298 26.50 -3.18 -9.24
CA LEU A 298 27.17 -1.90 -9.01
C LEU A 298 28.55 -2.08 -8.37
N LEU A 299 28.67 -2.93 -7.34
CA LEU A 299 29.95 -3.17 -6.65
C LEU A 299 30.97 -3.94 -7.51
N ASP A 300 30.49 -4.73 -8.48
CA ASP A 300 31.33 -5.39 -9.47
C ASP A 300 31.83 -4.40 -10.53
N ASP A 301 30.93 -3.62 -11.13
CA ASP A 301 31.25 -2.73 -12.25
C ASP A 301 31.90 -1.43 -11.83
N GLN A 302 31.62 -0.95 -10.61
CA GLN A 302 32.15 0.29 -10.06
C GLN A 302 32.83 0.05 -8.70
N PRO A 303 34.02 -0.61 -8.69
CA PRO A 303 34.74 -0.92 -7.45
C PRO A 303 35.08 0.29 -6.58
N SER A 304 35.05 1.51 -7.14
CA SER A 304 35.24 2.77 -6.40
C SER A 304 34.20 2.99 -5.31
N TRP A 305 33.02 2.35 -5.38
CA TRP A 305 32.00 2.43 -4.33
C TRP A 305 32.23 1.47 -3.16
N ARG A 306 33.12 0.48 -3.31
CA ARG A 306 33.42 -0.47 -2.21
C ARG A 306 33.93 0.30 -0.99
N GLU A 307 33.42 -0.04 0.18
CA GLU A 307 33.67 0.64 1.45
C GLU A 307 33.24 2.11 1.51
N ARG A 308 32.58 2.64 0.46
CA ARG A 308 32.08 4.03 0.37
C ARG A 308 30.54 4.13 0.31
N VAL A 309 29.84 3.03 0.14
CA VAL A 309 28.37 2.98 0.12
C VAL A 309 27.85 1.82 0.97
N VAL A 310 26.67 1.99 1.58
CA VAL A 310 25.91 0.94 2.27
C VAL A 310 24.49 0.91 1.73
N HIS A 311 24.00 -0.28 1.38
CA HIS A 311 22.59 -0.48 1.09
C HIS A 311 21.85 -0.81 2.40
N VAL A 312 21.01 0.12 2.87
CA VAL A 312 20.14 -0.09 4.03
C VAL A 312 18.78 -0.57 3.54
N ALA A 313 18.49 -1.84 3.77
CA ALA A 313 17.28 -2.49 3.30
C ALA A 313 16.41 -2.93 4.47
N PHE A 314 15.16 -2.50 4.46
CA PHE A 314 14.16 -2.98 5.40
C PHE A 314 13.36 -4.08 4.69
N ALA A 315 13.21 -5.21 5.37
CA ALA A 315 12.67 -6.45 4.83
C ALA A 315 11.84 -7.15 5.91
N TYR A 316 10.82 -6.45 6.41
CA TYR A 316 9.90 -6.99 7.41
C TYR A 316 8.92 -7.98 6.77
N PRO A 317 8.66 -9.16 7.36
CA PRO A 317 7.76 -10.16 6.78
C PRO A 317 6.41 -9.54 6.40
N SER A 318 6.03 -9.60 5.11
CA SER A 318 4.71 -9.13 4.67
C SER A 318 3.60 -10.07 5.15
N ARG A 319 3.76 -11.37 4.82
CA ARG A 319 2.82 -12.45 5.11
C ARG A 319 3.61 -13.71 5.42
N GLN A 320 3.17 -14.48 6.41
CA GLN A 320 3.88 -15.68 6.87
C GLN A 320 3.08 -16.98 6.63
N ASP A 321 1.79 -16.86 6.36
CA ASP A 321 0.86 -17.94 6.07
C ASP A 321 1.09 -18.54 4.67
N LEU A 322 1.49 -17.72 3.69
CA LEU A 322 1.76 -18.16 2.32
C LEU A 322 3.21 -18.60 2.08
N ALA A 323 3.39 -19.78 1.48
CA ALA A 323 4.72 -20.36 1.20
C ALA A 323 5.60 -19.45 0.33
N VAL A 324 5.06 -18.94 -0.78
CA VAL A 324 5.77 -18.04 -1.71
C VAL A 324 6.34 -16.79 -1.04
N TYR A 325 5.70 -16.28 0.02
CA TYR A 325 6.22 -15.13 0.79
C TYR A 325 7.35 -15.51 1.74
N ARG A 326 7.27 -16.69 2.35
CA ARG A 326 8.37 -17.23 3.16
C ARG A 326 9.60 -17.48 2.31
N ASP A 327 9.41 -18.08 1.14
CA ASP A 327 10.48 -18.36 0.17
C ASP A 327 11.13 -17.06 -0.32
N TYR A 328 10.33 -16.05 -0.65
CA TYR A 328 10.86 -14.74 -1.05
C TYR A 328 11.61 -14.03 0.08
N THR A 329 11.12 -14.11 1.32
CA THR A 329 11.83 -13.56 2.49
C THR A 329 13.18 -14.26 2.70
N ALA A 330 13.22 -15.59 2.56
CA ALA A 330 14.45 -16.36 2.63
C ALA A 330 15.42 -15.99 1.50
N GLU A 331 14.91 -15.76 0.29
CA GLU A 331 15.71 -15.34 -0.86
C GLU A 331 16.31 -13.94 -0.68
N VAL A 332 15.56 -13.00 -0.10
CA VAL A 332 16.07 -11.66 0.27
C VAL A 332 17.24 -11.78 1.25
N GLN A 333 17.08 -12.61 2.30
CA GLN A 333 18.14 -12.84 3.29
C GLN A 333 19.37 -13.47 2.63
N ARG A 334 19.18 -14.53 1.83
CA ARG A 334 20.25 -15.24 1.13
C ARG A 334 21.08 -14.29 0.25
N VAL A 335 20.43 -13.48 -0.57
CA VAL A 335 21.16 -12.55 -1.48
C VAL A 335 21.88 -11.45 -0.70
N ALA A 336 21.30 -10.94 0.39
CA ALA A 336 21.99 -9.97 1.26
C ALA A 336 23.24 -10.58 1.91
N ASP A 337 23.14 -11.80 2.42
CA ASP A 337 24.26 -12.51 3.04
C ASP A 337 25.38 -12.80 2.03
N GLU A 338 25.04 -13.23 0.80
CA GLU A 338 26.02 -13.45 -0.27
C GLU A 338 26.79 -12.18 -0.65
N ILE A 339 26.12 -11.02 -0.67
CA ILE A 339 26.79 -9.74 -0.91
C ILE A 339 27.73 -9.41 0.25
N ASN A 340 27.27 -9.57 1.49
CA ASN A 340 28.09 -9.29 2.67
C ASN A 340 29.30 -10.23 2.77
N GLU A 341 29.16 -11.52 2.46
CA GLU A 341 30.27 -12.48 2.41
C GLU A 341 31.29 -12.13 1.31
N ARG A 342 30.81 -11.73 0.13
CA ARG A 342 31.69 -11.46 -1.02
C ARG A 342 32.48 -10.16 -0.90
N TYR A 343 31.88 -9.09 -0.38
CA TYR A 343 32.51 -7.76 -0.36
C TYR A 343 32.82 -7.22 1.03
N GLY A 344 32.25 -7.81 2.09
CA GLY A 344 32.41 -7.30 3.45
C GLY A 344 33.86 -7.29 3.93
N THR A 345 34.18 -6.29 4.74
CA THR A 345 35.45 -6.17 5.45
C THR A 345 35.17 -6.02 6.94
N PRO A 346 36.18 -6.17 7.84
CA PRO A 346 35.96 -5.96 9.27
C PRO A 346 35.34 -4.62 9.65
N GLY A 347 35.50 -3.59 8.80
CA GLY A 347 34.94 -2.24 9.02
C GLY A 347 33.77 -1.87 8.11
N TRP A 348 33.31 -2.77 7.24
CA TRP A 348 32.26 -2.49 6.26
C TRP A 348 31.34 -3.68 6.03
N THR A 349 30.04 -3.46 6.30
CA THR A 349 28.96 -4.35 5.93
C THR A 349 28.20 -3.73 4.74
N PRO A 350 28.36 -4.25 3.51
CA PRO A 350 27.74 -3.66 2.31
C PRO A 350 26.23 -3.53 2.38
N VAL A 351 25.53 -4.49 2.99
CA VAL A 351 24.07 -4.54 3.13
C VAL A 351 23.68 -4.61 4.60
N VAL A 352 23.02 -3.56 5.10
CA VAL A 352 22.40 -3.53 6.43
C VAL A 352 20.93 -3.91 6.29
N LEU A 353 20.60 -5.14 6.66
CA LEU A 353 19.25 -5.69 6.56
C LEU A 353 18.50 -5.58 7.90
N HIS A 354 17.32 -4.99 7.89
CA HIS A 354 16.43 -4.91 9.05
C HIS A 354 15.16 -5.74 8.86
N VAL A 355 14.83 -6.58 9.85
CA VAL A 355 13.71 -7.55 9.79
C VAL A 355 12.59 -7.32 10.84
N LYS A 356 12.69 -6.27 11.67
CA LYS A 356 11.65 -5.86 12.64
C LYS A 356 11.01 -4.50 12.34
N ASP A 357 9.69 -4.46 12.18
CA ASP A 357 8.95 -3.22 11.93
C ASP A 357 9.19 -2.16 13.01
N ASP A 358 9.68 -0.99 12.58
CA ASP A 358 10.10 0.14 13.42
C ASP A 358 9.97 1.42 12.61
N PHE A 359 8.86 2.13 12.80
CA PHE A 359 8.55 3.33 12.03
C PHE A 359 9.55 4.46 12.29
N ALA A 360 10.04 4.60 13.52
CA ALA A 360 11.05 5.60 13.86
C ALA A 360 12.35 5.36 13.08
N ARG A 361 12.76 4.08 12.95
CA ARG A 361 13.94 3.70 12.17
C ARG A 361 13.76 3.92 10.67
N SER A 362 12.54 3.72 10.18
CA SER A 362 12.20 3.99 8.79
C SER A 362 12.39 5.47 8.44
N LEU A 363 11.87 6.37 9.29
CA LEU A 363 12.05 7.82 9.14
C LEU A 363 13.52 8.24 9.28
N ALA A 364 14.27 7.60 10.19
CA ALA A 364 15.70 7.81 10.31
C ALA A 364 16.44 7.45 9.01
N ALA A 365 16.08 6.33 8.39
CA ALA A 365 16.65 5.93 7.10
C ALA A 365 16.25 6.90 5.98
N TYR A 366 15.03 7.43 5.97
CA TYR A 366 14.62 8.46 4.99
C TYR A 366 15.48 9.71 5.10
N ARG A 367 15.70 10.23 6.32
CA ARG A 367 16.54 11.41 6.56
C ARG A 367 18.01 11.19 6.19
N LEU A 368 18.49 9.95 6.26
CA LEU A 368 19.87 9.57 5.95
C LEU A 368 20.10 9.16 4.48
N ALA A 369 19.04 9.03 3.68
CA ALA A 369 19.13 8.51 2.32
C ALA A 369 19.84 9.48 1.36
N ASP A 370 20.95 9.06 0.76
CA ASP A 370 21.49 9.73 -0.45
C ASP A 370 20.72 9.30 -1.70
N VAL A 371 20.33 8.02 -1.74
CA VAL A 371 19.54 7.41 -2.82
C VAL A 371 18.38 6.62 -2.22
N ALA A 372 17.18 6.85 -2.72
CA ALA A 372 16.01 6.02 -2.43
C ALA A 372 15.76 5.06 -3.59
N LEU A 373 15.80 3.75 -3.34
CA LEU A 373 15.52 2.72 -4.35
C LEU A 373 14.07 2.24 -4.21
N VAL A 374 13.21 2.71 -5.12
CA VAL A 374 11.80 2.33 -5.19
C VAL A 374 11.55 1.65 -6.53
N ASN A 375 11.83 0.34 -6.59
CA ASN A 375 11.88 -0.41 -7.84
C ASN A 375 10.78 -1.49 -8.02
N PRO A 376 9.52 -1.31 -7.58
CA PRO A 376 8.51 -2.38 -7.64
C PRO A 376 8.27 -2.87 -9.07
N ILE A 377 7.87 -4.14 -9.20
CA ILE A 377 7.44 -4.71 -10.49
C ILE A 377 6.06 -4.19 -10.92
N ARG A 378 5.20 -3.85 -9.95
CA ARG A 378 3.91 -3.14 -10.11
C ARG A 378 3.45 -2.71 -8.73
N ASP A 379 2.97 -1.50 -8.60
CA ASP A 379 2.50 -0.99 -7.31
C ASP A 379 1.46 0.13 -7.48
N GLY A 380 0.47 0.15 -6.59
CA GLY A 380 -0.65 1.09 -6.69
C GLY A 380 -0.20 2.53 -6.47
N MET A 381 0.42 2.79 -5.31
CA MET A 381 1.07 4.05 -4.93
C MET A 381 2.02 3.83 -3.74
N ASN A 382 3.32 3.69 -4.01
CA ASN A 382 4.32 3.49 -2.96
C ASN A 382 4.68 4.86 -2.35
N LEU A 383 4.07 5.17 -1.21
CA LEU A 383 4.28 6.45 -0.54
C LEU A 383 5.74 6.66 -0.10
N VAL A 384 6.57 5.62 0.02
CA VAL A 384 8.02 5.79 0.27
C VAL A 384 8.66 6.74 -0.75
N ALA A 385 8.26 6.66 -2.03
CA ALA A 385 8.76 7.54 -3.09
C ALA A 385 8.36 9.02 -2.88
N LYS A 386 7.25 9.26 -2.17
CA LYS A 386 6.74 10.59 -1.82
C LYS A 386 7.24 11.08 -0.46
N GLU A 387 7.44 10.17 0.50
CA GLU A 387 7.86 10.46 1.88
C GLU A 387 9.34 10.84 1.96
N VAL A 388 10.23 10.10 1.28
CA VAL A 388 11.68 10.33 1.40
C VAL A 388 12.08 11.75 0.96
N PRO A 389 11.63 12.28 -0.20
CA PRO A 389 11.97 13.65 -0.60
C PRO A 389 11.44 14.71 0.38
N VAL A 390 10.33 14.46 1.05
CA VAL A 390 9.68 15.42 1.97
C VAL A 390 10.47 15.62 3.26
N VAL A 391 11.15 14.58 3.74
CA VAL A 391 11.94 14.61 4.99
C VAL A 391 13.45 14.68 4.75
N SER A 392 13.91 14.63 3.50
CA SER A 392 15.34 14.74 3.17
C SER A 392 15.84 16.17 3.36
N GLU A 393 16.86 16.34 4.20
CA GLU A 393 17.47 17.65 4.47
C GLU A 393 18.59 18.00 3.47
N GLU A 394 19.42 17.02 3.12
CA GLU A 394 20.58 17.20 2.23
C GLU A 394 20.33 16.79 0.76
N GLY A 395 19.06 16.49 0.44
CA GLY A 395 18.62 15.99 -0.84
C GLY A 395 18.85 14.48 -1.00
N CYS A 396 17.93 13.83 -1.71
CA CYS A 396 17.94 12.40 -1.99
C CYS A 396 17.60 12.16 -3.46
N VAL A 397 18.39 11.32 -4.14
CA VAL A 397 18.06 10.91 -5.51
C VAL A 397 17.07 9.76 -5.47
N LEU A 398 15.93 9.93 -6.11
CA LEU A 398 14.94 8.87 -6.25
C LEU A 398 15.24 8.01 -7.49
N VAL A 399 15.54 6.73 -7.28
CA VAL A 399 15.60 5.71 -8.33
C VAL A 399 14.26 4.99 -8.36
N LEU A 400 13.49 5.21 -9.44
CA LEU A 400 12.07 4.86 -9.49
C LEU A 400 11.76 3.90 -10.64
N SER A 401 11.10 2.78 -10.33
CA SER A 401 10.54 1.91 -11.37
C SER A 401 9.45 2.63 -12.15
N ARG A 402 9.45 2.49 -13.47
CA ARG A 402 8.33 2.94 -14.33
C ARG A 402 6.98 2.27 -13.98
N GLU A 403 7.02 1.13 -13.28
CA GLU A 403 5.84 0.38 -12.85
C GLU A 403 5.34 0.80 -11.45
N ALA A 404 6.02 1.74 -10.78
CA ALA A 404 5.54 2.32 -9.53
C ALA A 404 4.36 3.26 -9.79
N GLY A 405 3.35 3.27 -8.90
CA GLY A 405 2.22 4.19 -9.01
C GLY A 405 2.60 5.68 -9.02
N ALA A 406 3.64 6.03 -8.27
CA ALA A 406 4.17 7.39 -8.20
C ALA A 406 4.93 7.82 -9.48
N TYR A 407 5.13 6.92 -10.45
CA TYR A 407 5.92 7.20 -11.65
C TYR A 407 5.36 8.37 -12.47
N GLU A 408 4.04 8.41 -12.69
CA GLU A 408 3.40 9.47 -13.50
C GLU A 408 3.58 10.86 -12.88
N GLU A 409 3.75 10.94 -11.56
CA GLU A 409 3.91 12.20 -10.83
C GLU A 409 5.37 12.58 -10.57
N LEU A 410 6.26 11.59 -10.43
CA LEU A 410 7.64 11.78 -9.95
C LEU A 410 8.72 11.42 -10.99
N GLY A 411 8.33 10.82 -12.12
CA GLY A 411 9.25 10.23 -13.10
C GLY A 411 10.25 11.23 -13.70
N ASP A 412 9.80 12.44 -14.00
CA ASP A 412 10.63 13.49 -14.64
C ASP A 412 11.83 13.93 -13.79
N ASP A 413 11.67 13.90 -12.46
CA ASP A 413 12.70 14.27 -11.50
C ASP A 413 13.47 13.07 -10.93
N SER A 414 13.05 11.85 -11.26
CA SER A 414 13.66 10.60 -10.83
C SER A 414 14.71 10.07 -11.81
N VAL A 415 15.53 9.12 -11.36
CA VAL A 415 16.30 8.23 -12.23
C VAL A 415 15.44 6.99 -12.49
N VAL A 416 14.82 6.92 -13.66
CA VAL A 416 13.81 5.91 -13.98
C VAL A 416 14.45 4.57 -14.38
N VAL A 417 13.91 3.46 -13.87
CA VAL A 417 14.39 2.11 -14.18
C VAL A 417 13.27 1.20 -14.71
N ASN A 418 13.66 0.26 -15.57
CA ASN A 418 12.84 -0.92 -15.85
C ASN A 418 13.07 -1.93 -14.70
N PRO A 419 12.02 -2.36 -13.97
CA PRO A 419 12.20 -3.18 -12.76
C PRO A 419 12.81 -4.57 -13.04
N TYR A 420 12.83 -5.03 -14.28
CA TYR A 420 13.44 -6.30 -14.68
C TYR A 420 14.90 -6.17 -15.13
N ASP A 421 15.34 -4.95 -15.46
CA ASP A 421 16.70 -4.68 -15.94
C ASP A 421 17.64 -4.41 -14.77
N VAL A 422 18.24 -5.49 -14.26
CA VAL A 422 19.18 -5.43 -13.12
C VAL A 422 20.42 -4.60 -13.46
N VAL A 423 20.95 -4.73 -14.67
CA VAL A 423 22.15 -3.98 -15.11
C VAL A 423 21.81 -2.52 -15.29
N GLY A 424 20.69 -2.19 -15.95
CA GLY A 424 20.18 -0.83 -16.06
C GLY A 424 19.94 -0.19 -14.69
N THR A 425 19.42 -0.96 -13.73
CA THR A 425 19.26 -0.50 -12.34
C THR A 425 20.61 -0.22 -11.67
N ALA A 426 21.63 -1.05 -11.88
CA ALA A 426 22.97 -0.82 -11.36
C ALA A 426 23.60 0.47 -11.92
N VAL A 427 23.44 0.73 -13.23
CA VAL A 427 23.85 1.99 -13.88
C VAL A 427 23.11 3.18 -13.27
N ALA A 428 21.81 3.05 -13.05
CA ALA A 428 21.00 4.09 -12.40
C ALA A 428 21.45 4.38 -10.96
N LEU A 429 21.81 3.35 -10.18
CA LEU A 429 22.36 3.52 -8.84
C LEU A 429 23.71 4.26 -8.89
N HIS A 430 24.58 3.93 -9.84
CA HIS A 430 25.83 4.66 -10.04
C HIS A 430 25.59 6.14 -10.38
N GLN A 431 24.69 6.42 -11.33
CA GLN A 431 24.29 7.77 -11.70
C GLN A 431 23.75 8.54 -10.48
N ALA A 432 22.87 7.91 -9.70
CA ALA A 432 22.27 8.51 -8.51
C ALA A 432 23.30 8.87 -7.44
N LEU A 433 24.22 7.95 -7.13
CA LEU A 433 25.31 8.19 -6.16
C LEU A 433 26.31 9.26 -6.63
N SER A 434 26.44 9.45 -7.94
CA SER A 434 27.36 10.41 -8.56
C SER A 434 26.72 11.77 -8.83
N MET A 435 25.43 11.94 -8.55
CA MET A 435 24.69 13.16 -8.84
C MET A 435 25.23 14.33 -8.02
N ALA A 436 25.47 15.46 -8.67
CA ALA A 436 25.97 16.66 -8.01
C ALA A 436 24.95 17.18 -6.98
N ALA A 437 25.45 17.68 -5.85
CA ALA A 437 24.60 18.13 -4.73
C ALA A 437 23.54 19.18 -5.13
N GLY A 438 23.90 20.12 -6.03
CA GLY A 438 22.96 21.12 -6.54
C GLY A 438 21.82 20.53 -7.35
N GLU A 439 22.12 19.58 -8.25
CA GLU A 439 21.09 18.88 -9.03
C GLU A 439 20.20 18.01 -8.12
N ARG A 440 20.81 17.29 -7.17
CA ARG A 440 20.11 16.47 -6.18
C ARG A 440 19.12 17.29 -5.35
N ALA A 441 19.55 18.45 -4.85
CA ALA A 441 18.69 19.34 -4.04
C ALA A 441 17.51 19.88 -4.87
N GLU A 442 17.75 20.31 -6.11
CA GLU A 442 16.69 20.83 -6.98
C GLU A 442 15.66 19.75 -7.36
N ARG A 443 16.11 18.54 -7.70
CA ARG A 443 15.20 17.39 -7.93
C ARG A 443 14.41 17.05 -6.67
N THR A 444 15.08 16.96 -5.51
CA THR A 444 14.41 16.66 -4.23
C THR A 444 13.30 17.65 -3.93
N LYS A 445 13.55 18.96 -4.14
CA LYS A 445 12.56 20.01 -3.92
C LYS A 445 11.32 19.84 -4.81
N ARG A 446 11.51 19.54 -6.10
CA ARG A 446 10.39 19.31 -7.02
C ARG A 446 9.62 18.03 -6.70
N LEU A 447 10.34 16.95 -6.38
CA LEU A 447 9.75 15.70 -5.90
C LEU A 447 8.91 15.92 -4.64
N ALA A 448 9.42 16.66 -3.65
CA ALA A 448 8.69 16.96 -2.43
C ALA A 448 7.42 17.78 -2.70
N ALA A 449 7.47 18.75 -3.61
CA ALA A 449 6.30 19.54 -3.99
C ALA A 449 5.21 18.68 -4.66
N ALA A 450 5.60 17.81 -5.61
CA ALA A 450 4.68 16.89 -6.27
C ALA A 450 4.12 15.85 -5.28
N ALA A 451 4.97 15.31 -4.40
CA ALA A 451 4.61 14.34 -3.38
C ALA A 451 3.51 14.84 -2.43
N THR A 452 3.43 16.14 -2.19
CA THR A 452 2.52 16.76 -1.21
C THR A 452 1.35 17.50 -1.87
N ALA A 453 1.18 17.36 -3.19
CA ALA A 453 0.14 18.07 -3.93
C ALA A 453 -1.28 17.66 -3.51
N LEU A 454 -1.47 16.40 -3.11
CA LEU A 454 -2.76 15.84 -2.70
C LEU A 454 -2.64 15.06 -1.38
N PRO A 455 -2.48 15.74 -0.22
CA PRO A 455 -2.32 15.08 1.06
C PRO A 455 -3.58 14.25 1.43
N PRO A 456 -3.47 13.27 2.34
CA PRO A 456 -4.54 12.30 2.59
C PRO A 456 -5.91 12.90 2.92
N THR A 457 -5.91 14.01 3.68
CA THR A 457 -7.14 14.75 3.99
C THR A 457 -7.84 15.26 2.74
N GLN A 458 -7.10 15.96 1.87
CA GLN A 458 -7.66 16.51 0.63
C GLN A 458 -8.03 15.39 -0.36
N TRP A 459 -7.21 14.34 -0.45
CA TRP A 459 -7.50 13.13 -1.23
C TRP A 459 -8.85 12.49 -0.86
N PHE A 460 -9.15 12.40 0.45
CA PHE A 460 -10.42 11.85 0.94
C PHE A 460 -11.59 12.80 0.63
N LEU A 461 -11.42 14.09 0.92
CA LEU A 461 -12.47 15.10 0.68
C LEU A 461 -12.83 15.25 -0.79
N ASP A 462 -11.90 15.04 -1.71
CA ASP A 462 -12.17 15.08 -3.15
C ASP A 462 -13.02 13.90 -3.61
N GLN A 463 -12.82 12.70 -3.05
CA GLN A 463 -13.71 11.56 -3.30
C GLN A 463 -15.12 11.82 -2.77
N LEU A 464 -15.22 12.39 -1.56
CA LEU A 464 -16.52 12.73 -0.97
C LEU A 464 -17.27 13.78 -1.80
N ARG A 465 -16.59 14.87 -2.20
CA ARG A 465 -17.15 15.91 -3.08
C ARG A 465 -17.56 15.36 -4.44
N ALA A 466 -16.80 14.41 -5.00
CA ALA A 466 -17.13 13.77 -6.29
C ALA A 466 -18.46 12.99 -6.27
N LEU A 467 -18.99 12.68 -5.09
CA LEU A 467 -20.31 12.08 -4.88
C LEU A 467 -21.45 13.09 -4.71
N GLU A 468 -21.20 14.40 -4.54
CA GLU A 468 -22.27 15.39 -4.31
C GLU A 468 -23.13 15.68 -5.55
N GLY A 469 -22.63 15.35 -6.76
CA GLY A 469 -23.37 15.44 -8.03
C GLY A 469 -23.68 14.08 -8.66
N ALA A 470 -23.78 13.02 -7.84
CA ALA A 470 -24.12 11.66 -8.26
C ALA A 470 -25.62 11.38 -8.17
#